data_AF-A0A2X3FC85-F1
#
_entry.id   AF-A0A2X3FC85-F1
#
_cell.length_a   1.000
_cell.length_b   1.000
_cell.length_c   1.000
_cell.angle_alpha   90.00
_cell.angle_beta   90.00
_cell.angle_gamma   90.00
#
_symmetry.space_group_name_H-M   'P 1'
#
loop_
_entity.id
_entity.type
_entity.pdbx_description
1 polymer ?
#
loop_
_entity_poly.entity_id
_entity_poly.type
_entity_poly.pdbx_seq_one_letter_code
_entity_poly.pdbx_strand_id
1 'polypeptide(L)'
;MQMRLAFAVATASRPDILIVDEALSVGDSRFQAKCYARIADFKKQGTTLLLVSHSAGDIVKHCDRAIFLKNGDICMDGTARDVTNRYLDELFGKPDKDSATKSATAISSASGESQMSLDEIEDVYHTRPGYRPEEYRWGQGGAKIIDYHIQSAGVDFPPSLTGNQQTDFLMKVVFEYDFDCVVPGILIKTLDGLFLYGTNSFLASEGRENISVSRGDVRVFKFSLPVDLNSGDYLLSFGISAGNPQTDMTPLDRRYDSIILHVTKSMDFWGVIDLKSSFTSYQ
;
A
#
# COMPACT_ATOMS: atom_id res chain seq x y z
N MET A 1 22.57 0.48 25.82
CA MET A 1 22.57 -0.73 26.67
C MET A 1 21.32 -0.85 27.56
N GLN A 2 20.78 0.26 28.10
CA GLN A 2 19.67 0.25 29.07
C GLN A 2 18.37 -0.42 28.55
N MET A 3 17.93 -0.11 27.32
CA MET A 3 16.73 -0.72 26.72
C MET A 3 16.84 -2.23 26.50
N ARG A 4 18.03 -2.74 26.15
CA ARG A 4 18.24 -4.19 25.98
C ARG A 4 18.11 -4.95 27.29
N LEU A 5 18.65 -4.37 28.37
CA LEU A 5 18.52 -4.92 29.72
C LEU A 5 17.06 -4.84 30.19
N ALA A 6 16.38 -3.72 29.95
CA ALA A 6 14.96 -3.55 30.29
C ALA A 6 14.09 -4.63 29.61
N PHE A 7 14.29 -4.87 28.30
CA PHE A 7 13.59 -5.94 27.59
C PHE A 7 13.94 -7.33 28.15
N ALA A 8 15.22 -7.60 28.41
CA ALA A 8 15.64 -8.89 28.97
C ALA A 8 15.02 -9.14 30.36
N VAL A 9 14.95 -8.12 31.22
CA VAL A 9 14.31 -8.20 32.54
C VAL A 9 12.80 -8.38 32.41
N ALA A 10 12.14 -7.57 31.57
CA ALA A 10 10.70 -7.64 31.36
C ALA A 10 10.24 -8.98 30.75
N THR A 11 11.11 -9.65 29.98
CA THR A 11 10.82 -10.95 29.33
C THR A 11 11.53 -12.15 29.97
N ALA A 12 12.15 -11.94 31.15
CA ALA A 12 12.79 -12.99 31.93
C ALA A 12 11.78 -14.05 32.41
N SER A 13 10.54 -13.62 32.66
CA SER A 13 9.39 -14.50 32.89
C SER A 13 8.27 -14.15 31.90
N ARG A 14 7.33 -15.07 31.70
CA ARG A 14 6.17 -14.83 30.83
C ARG A 14 5.14 -13.98 31.59
N PRO A 15 4.75 -12.80 31.09
CA PRO A 15 3.67 -12.02 31.67
C PRO A 15 2.31 -12.43 31.08
N ASP A 16 1.22 -12.13 31.78
CA ASP A 16 -0.14 -12.23 31.23
C ASP A 16 -0.42 -11.11 30.23
N ILE A 17 0.09 -9.91 30.52
CA ILE A 17 0.01 -8.72 29.66
C ILE A 17 1.41 -8.12 29.50
N LEU A 18 1.86 -7.98 28.25
CA LEU A 18 3.11 -7.32 27.90
C LEU A 18 2.81 -5.98 27.22
N ILE A 19 3.27 -4.89 27.82
CA ILE A 19 3.17 -3.55 27.26
C ILE A 19 4.52 -3.16 26.68
N VAL A 20 4.51 -2.74 25.42
CA VAL A 20 5.69 -2.27 24.72
C VAL A 20 5.39 -0.89 24.15
N ASP A 21 6.05 0.12 24.70
CA ASP A 21 5.93 1.50 24.26
C ASP A 21 7.24 1.95 23.60
N GLU A 22 7.30 1.89 22.26
CA GLU A 22 8.45 2.28 21.41
C GLU A 22 9.80 1.63 21.76
N ALA A 23 9.82 0.71 22.73
CA ALA A 23 11.02 0.13 23.30
C ALA A 23 11.72 -0.86 22.37
N LEU A 24 11.03 -1.31 21.32
CA LEU A 24 11.59 -2.21 20.31
C LEU A 24 12.29 -1.46 19.20
N SER A 25 12.01 -0.17 19.00
CA SER A 25 12.61 0.63 17.92
C SER A 25 14.06 1.03 18.21
N VAL A 26 14.59 0.68 19.37
CA VAL A 26 15.97 0.95 19.82
C VAL A 26 16.80 -0.33 19.93
N GLY A 27 17.86 -0.41 19.13
CA GLY A 27 18.73 -1.58 19.08
C GLY A 27 19.27 -1.82 17.68
N ASP A 28 19.99 -2.93 17.50
CA ASP A 28 20.30 -3.41 16.15
C ASP A 28 19.16 -4.31 15.66
N SER A 29 19.05 -4.48 14.34
CA SER A 29 18.00 -5.30 13.69
C SER A 29 18.01 -6.75 14.19
N ARG A 30 19.17 -7.28 14.57
CA ARG A 30 19.31 -8.64 15.12
C ARG A 30 18.67 -8.74 16.51
N PHE A 31 18.82 -7.73 17.36
CA PHE A 31 18.20 -7.67 18.67
C PHE A 31 16.69 -7.48 18.54
N GLN A 32 16.23 -6.62 17.63
CA GLN A 32 14.80 -6.46 17.33
C GLN A 32 14.15 -7.77 16.91
N ALA A 33 14.77 -8.51 15.98
CA ALA A 33 14.28 -9.81 15.55
C ALA A 33 14.17 -10.81 16.72
N LYS A 34 15.15 -10.82 17.64
CA LYS A 34 15.08 -11.63 18.86
C LYS A 34 13.93 -11.22 19.78
N CYS A 35 13.71 -9.91 19.94
CA CYS A 35 12.62 -9.40 20.77
C CYS A 35 11.26 -9.80 20.20
N TYR A 36 11.06 -9.61 18.90
CA TYR A 36 9.82 -10.00 18.23
C TYR A 36 9.58 -11.52 18.24
N ALA A 37 10.62 -12.33 18.08
CA ALA A 37 10.51 -13.78 18.22
C ALA A 37 10.05 -14.17 19.64
N ARG A 38 10.65 -13.56 20.67
CA ARG A 38 10.27 -13.79 22.07
C ARG A 38 8.83 -13.37 22.35
N ILE A 39 8.40 -12.23 21.83
CA ILE A 39 7.02 -11.74 21.93
C ILE A 39 6.05 -12.70 21.24
N ALA A 40 6.39 -13.19 20.04
CA ALA A 40 5.57 -14.15 19.30
C ALA A 40 5.38 -15.46 20.09
N ASP A 41 6.42 -15.95 20.76
CA ASP A 41 6.33 -17.13 21.63
C ASP A 41 5.40 -16.90 22.83
N PHE A 42 5.46 -15.71 23.45
CA PHE A 42 4.54 -15.35 24.52
C PHE A 42 3.09 -15.23 24.04
N LYS A 43 2.85 -14.61 22.88
CA LYS A 43 1.52 -14.54 22.25
C LYS A 43 0.95 -15.95 22.05
N LYS A 44 1.74 -16.89 21.50
CA LYS A 44 1.32 -18.30 21.32
C LYS A 44 0.94 -19.00 22.62
N GLN A 45 1.53 -18.58 23.74
CA GLN A 45 1.23 -19.13 25.06
C GLN A 45 0.02 -18.46 25.73
N GLY A 46 -0.55 -17.41 25.13
CA GLY A 46 -1.73 -16.70 25.62
C GLY A 46 -1.44 -15.36 26.29
N THR A 47 -0.22 -14.82 26.17
CA THR A 47 0.08 -13.46 26.62
C THR A 47 -0.58 -12.42 25.72
N THR A 48 -1.24 -11.43 26.32
CA THR A 48 -1.79 -10.27 25.60
C THR A 48 -0.69 -9.24 25.36
N LEU A 49 -0.52 -8.78 24.13
CA LEU A 49 0.44 -7.73 23.76
C LEU A 49 -0.29 -6.40 23.55
N LEU A 50 0.15 -5.35 24.23
CA LEU A 50 -0.18 -3.97 23.89
C LEU A 50 1.08 -3.31 23.31
N LEU A 51 1.03 -2.99 22.02
CA LEU A 51 2.16 -2.42 21.28
C LEU A 51 1.83 -0.99 20.86
N VAL A 52 2.71 -0.06 21.21
CA VAL A 52 2.74 1.31 20.70
C VAL A 52 3.96 1.44 19.80
N SER A 53 3.73 1.84 18.55
CA SER A 53 4.78 1.99 17.54
C SER A 53 4.40 3.07 16.54
N HIS A 54 5.40 3.80 16.07
CA HIS A 54 5.29 4.69 14.90
C HIS A 54 5.36 3.93 13.57
N SER A 55 5.73 2.65 13.58
CA SER A 55 5.78 1.80 12.38
C SER A 55 4.43 1.15 12.14
N ALA A 56 3.71 1.65 11.13
CA ALA A 56 2.52 1.01 10.55
C ALA A 56 2.74 -0.49 10.27
N GLY A 57 3.90 -0.84 9.71
CA GLY A 57 4.26 -2.23 9.42
C GLY A 57 4.38 -3.10 10.68
N ASP A 58 4.94 -2.56 11.77
CA ASP A 58 5.07 -3.31 13.03
C ASP A 58 3.71 -3.61 13.64
N ILE A 59 2.78 -2.63 13.57
CA ILE A 59 1.41 -2.80 14.04
C ILE A 59 0.70 -3.88 13.23
N VAL A 60 0.75 -3.82 11.89
CA VAL A 60 0.12 -4.81 11.01
C VAL A 60 0.71 -6.21 11.22
N LYS A 61 2.02 -6.31 11.44
CA LYS A 61 2.72 -7.59 11.59
C LYS A 61 2.52 -8.25 12.95
N HIS A 62 2.41 -7.47 14.02
CA HIS A 62 2.45 -8.00 15.39
C HIS A 62 1.13 -7.92 16.14
N CYS A 63 0.16 -7.14 15.65
CA CYS A 63 -1.14 -6.95 16.28
C CYS A 63 -2.27 -7.49 15.41
N ASP A 64 -3.27 -8.08 16.06
CA ASP A 64 -4.49 -8.58 15.41
C ASP A 64 -5.56 -7.46 15.33
N ARG A 65 -5.50 -6.52 16.29
CA ARG A 65 -6.39 -5.37 16.46
C ARG A 65 -5.54 -4.12 16.72
N ALA A 66 -5.97 -2.96 16.24
CA ALA A 66 -5.37 -1.67 16.57
C ALA A 66 -6.44 -0.63 16.90
N ILE A 67 -6.01 0.43 17.58
CA ILE A 67 -6.84 1.58 17.91
C ILE A 67 -6.13 2.82 17.39
N PHE A 68 -6.79 3.58 16.52
CA PHE A 68 -6.29 4.87 16.05
C PHE A 68 -6.86 5.99 16.92
N LEU A 69 -5.96 6.73 17.56
CA LEU A 69 -6.27 7.90 18.36
C LEU A 69 -5.98 9.18 17.59
N LYS A 70 -6.89 10.15 17.68
CA LYS A 70 -6.77 11.47 17.07
C LYS A 70 -7.23 12.53 18.06
N ASN A 71 -6.37 13.50 18.36
CA ASN A 71 -6.68 14.60 19.29
C ASN A 71 -7.21 14.13 20.67
N GLY A 72 -6.81 12.94 21.11
CA GLY A 72 -7.28 12.33 22.36
C GLY A 72 -8.52 11.44 22.24
N ASP A 73 -9.17 11.40 21.08
CA ASP A 73 -10.36 10.60 20.83
C ASP A 73 -10.03 9.32 20.04
N ILE A 74 -10.78 8.24 20.30
CA ILE A 74 -10.73 7.03 19.47
C ILE A 74 -11.43 7.33 18.15
N CYS A 75 -10.64 7.41 17.08
CA CYS A 75 -11.14 7.62 15.73
C CYS A 75 -11.55 6.30 15.08
N MET A 76 -10.81 5.22 15.34
CA MET A 76 -11.11 3.90 14.80
C MET A 76 -10.60 2.78 15.72
N ASP A 77 -11.35 1.68 15.76
CA ASP A 77 -11.01 0.45 16.47
C ASP A 77 -11.41 -0.73 15.59
N GLY A 78 -10.44 -1.59 15.26
CA GLY A 78 -10.64 -2.65 14.28
C GLY A 78 -9.40 -3.46 14.02
N THR A 79 -9.36 -4.16 12.88
CA THR A 79 -8.17 -4.94 12.52
C THR A 79 -6.95 -4.04 12.39
N ALA A 80 -5.76 -4.56 12.72
CA ALA A 80 -4.54 -3.78 12.63
C ALA A 80 -4.33 -3.18 11.22
N ARG A 81 -4.72 -3.93 10.18
CA ARG A 81 -4.64 -3.50 8.79
C ARG A 81 -5.57 -2.33 8.47
N ASP A 82 -6.86 -2.44 8.78
CA ASP A 82 -7.85 -1.42 8.44
C ASP A 82 -7.56 -0.11 9.16
N VAL A 83 -7.22 -0.20 10.44
CA VAL A 83 -6.89 0.96 11.29
C VAL A 83 -5.61 1.64 10.81
N THR A 84 -4.59 0.86 10.45
CA THR A 84 -3.34 1.40 9.92
C THR A 84 -3.55 2.04 8.54
N ASN A 85 -4.41 1.45 7.68
CA ASN A 85 -4.81 2.09 6.44
C ASN A 85 -5.48 3.44 6.71
N ARG A 86 -6.46 3.51 7.63
CA ARG A 86 -7.12 4.78 8.02
C ARG A 86 -6.16 5.81 8.61
N TYR A 87 -5.14 5.37 9.34
CA TYR A 87 -4.08 6.22 9.87
C TYR A 87 -3.21 6.82 8.74
N LEU A 88 -2.78 5.97 7.80
CA LEU A 88 -2.03 6.42 6.62
C LEU A 88 -2.87 7.34 5.74
N ASP A 89 -4.16 7.04 5.60
CA ASP A 89 -5.13 7.88 4.90
C ASP A 89 -5.11 9.29 5.49
N GLU A 90 -5.16 9.44 6.82
CA GLU A 90 -5.13 10.75 7.47
C GLU A 90 -3.80 11.49 7.35
N LEU A 91 -2.70 10.75 7.40
CA LEU A 91 -1.35 11.29 7.26
C LEU A 91 -1.12 11.88 5.86
N PHE A 92 -1.65 11.21 4.83
CA PHE A 92 -1.43 11.56 3.43
C PHE A 92 -2.64 12.19 2.74
N GLY A 93 -3.78 12.29 3.43
CA GLY A 93 -5.01 12.95 2.97
C GLY A 93 -5.84 13.41 4.17
N LYS A 94 -6.10 14.72 4.30
CA LYS A 94 -6.99 15.23 5.35
C LYS A 94 -8.44 15.41 4.85
N PRO A 95 -9.45 15.35 5.76
CA PRO A 95 -10.72 14.58 5.59
C PRO A 95 -12.00 15.49 5.59
N ASP A 96 -13.28 15.07 5.49
CA ASP A 96 -14.03 13.82 5.73
C ASP A 96 -15.51 13.92 5.23
N LYS A 97 -16.17 12.80 4.84
CA LYS A 97 -17.48 12.26 5.36
C LYS A 97 -18.18 11.22 4.44
N ASP A 98 -18.51 10.09 5.07
CA ASP A 98 -19.64 9.15 4.87
C ASP A 98 -19.92 8.51 3.49
N SER A 99 -19.62 7.21 3.36
CA SER A 99 -20.63 6.13 3.50
C SER A 99 -20.23 4.81 2.80
N ALA A 100 -20.62 3.72 3.45
CA ALA A 100 -20.48 2.34 3.03
C ALA A 100 -21.56 1.92 2.01
N THR A 101 -21.28 0.92 1.15
CA THR A 101 -21.87 -0.44 1.21
C THR A 101 -21.67 -1.20 -0.12
N LYS A 102 -21.32 -2.49 0.03
CA LYS A 102 -20.98 -3.53 -0.95
C LYS A 102 -22.22 -4.06 -1.71
N SER A 103 -22.03 -4.54 -2.96
CA SER A 103 -22.53 -5.86 -3.41
C SER A 103 -21.97 -6.25 -4.79
N ALA A 104 -21.56 -7.52 -4.91
CA ALA A 104 -21.07 -8.20 -6.10
C ALA A 104 -22.20 -8.65 -7.04
N THR A 105 -21.89 -8.98 -8.31
CA THR A 105 -22.15 -10.29 -8.98
C THR A 105 -21.67 -10.32 -10.45
N ALA A 106 -20.67 -11.17 -10.71
CA ALA A 106 -20.36 -12.09 -11.84
C ALA A 106 -20.58 -11.81 -13.36
N ILE A 107 -19.44 -11.83 -14.07
CA ILE A 107 -19.00 -12.64 -15.25
C ILE A 107 -19.67 -12.42 -16.63
N SER A 108 -18.89 -11.95 -17.63
CA SER A 108 -18.49 -12.76 -18.79
C SER A 108 -17.43 -12.09 -19.69
N SER A 109 -16.60 -12.93 -20.30
CA SER A 109 -15.37 -12.70 -21.08
C SER A 109 -15.57 -12.16 -22.50
N ALA A 110 -14.65 -11.32 -23.02
CA ALA A 110 -13.93 -11.58 -24.28
C ALA A 110 -12.88 -10.50 -24.65
N SER A 111 -11.66 -10.99 -24.86
CA SER A 111 -10.54 -10.55 -25.71
C SER A 111 -10.64 -9.28 -26.59
N GLY A 112 -9.63 -8.41 -26.42
CA GLY A 112 -8.62 -8.17 -27.47
C GLY A 112 -8.66 -6.85 -28.23
N GLU A 113 -7.66 -6.00 -27.92
CA GLU A 113 -7.09 -4.93 -28.78
C GLU A 113 -7.80 -3.57 -28.84
N SER A 114 -7.86 -2.92 -27.68
CA SER A 114 -7.36 -1.56 -27.41
C SER A 114 -7.46 -1.40 -25.90
N GLN A 115 -6.41 -1.79 -25.17
CA GLN A 115 -6.57 -2.50 -23.88
C GLN A 115 -7.35 -1.78 -22.79
N MET A 116 -7.51 -0.47 -22.91
CA MET A 116 -8.42 0.29 -22.07
C MET A 116 -9.16 1.30 -22.96
N SER A 117 -10.22 0.84 -23.64
CA SER A 117 -11.12 1.72 -24.39
C SER A 117 -11.60 2.86 -23.48
N LEU A 118 -11.54 4.09 -23.99
CA LEU A 118 -12.01 5.29 -23.29
C LEU A 118 -13.54 5.42 -23.35
N ASP A 119 -14.19 4.75 -24.30
CA ASP A 119 -15.64 4.81 -24.47
C ASP A 119 -16.38 3.87 -23.49
N GLU A 120 -15.66 2.89 -22.93
CA GLU A 120 -16.21 1.90 -21.99
C GLU A 120 -16.05 2.36 -20.54
N ILE A 121 -17.18 2.54 -19.85
CA ILE A 121 -17.24 3.01 -18.45
C ILE A 121 -17.59 1.90 -17.44
N GLU A 122 -17.68 0.65 -17.88
CA GLU A 122 -17.96 -0.49 -17.00
C GLU A 122 -16.79 -0.73 -16.00
N ASP A 123 -17.11 -0.97 -14.73
CA ASP A 123 -16.12 -1.33 -13.70
C ASP A 123 -15.72 -2.80 -13.83
N VAL A 124 -14.66 -3.02 -14.61
CA VAL A 124 -14.07 -4.34 -14.87
C VAL A 124 -12.83 -4.60 -14.01
N TYR A 125 -12.46 -3.68 -13.11
CA TYR A 125 -11.26 -3.75 -12.27
C TYR A 125 -11.12 -5.10 -11.54
N HIS A 126 -12.20 -5.59 -10.95
CA HIS A 126 -12.24 -6.82 -10.17
C HIS A 126 -12.06 -8.10 -11.02
N THR A 127 -12.14 -7.99 -12.35
CA THR A 127 -11.97 -9.11 -13.28
C THR A 127 -10.52 -9.30 -13.72
N ARG A 128 -9.64 -8.33 -13.41
CA ARG A 128 -8.28 -8.30 -13.91
C ARG A 128 -7.35 -9.24 -13.11
N PRO A 129 -6.33 -9.82 -13.77
CA PRO A 129 -5.35 -10.67 -13.08
C PRO A 129 -4.65 -9.97 -11.92
N GLY A 130 -4.51 -10.69 -10.81
CA GLY A 130 -3.89 -10.17 -9.58
C GLY A 130 -4.84 -9.41 -8.66
N TYR A 131 -6.10 -9.17 -9.06
CA TYR A 131 -7.07 -8.52 -8.17
C TYR A 131 -7.26 -9.29 -6.86
N ARG A 132 -7.30 -8.55 -5.75
CA ARG A 132 -7.51 -9.07 -4.40
C ARG A 132 -8.89 -8.67 -3.86
N PRO A 133 -9.79 -9.62 -3.57
CA PRO A 133 -11.10 -9.33 -2.97
C PRO A 133 -11.01 -8.70 -1.58
N GLU A 134 -9.90 -8.87 -0.85
CA GLU A 134 -9.68 -8.22 0.44
C GLU A 134 -9.18 -6.77 0.30
N GLU A 135 -9.43 -6.12 -0.84
CA GLU A 135 -9.13 -4.70 -1.00
C GLU A 135 -9.84 -3.84 0.05
N TYR A 136 -9.17 -2.78 0.47
CA TYR A 136 -9.81 -1.71 1.23
C TYR A 136 -10.09 -0.55 0.27
N ARG A 137 -11.31 -0.53 -0.29
CA ARG A 137 -11.77 0.52 -1.21
C ARG A 137 -12.55 1.59 -0.44
N TRP A 138 -12.13 2.84 -0.57
CA TRP A 138 -12.79 4.00 0.04
C TRP A 138 -12.54 5.28 -0.75
N GLY A 139 -13.32 6.32 -0.50
CA GLY A 139 -13.16 7.63 -1.12
C GLY A 139 -14.42 8.47 -0.96
N GLN A 140 -14.34 9.77 -1.19
CA GLN A 140 -15.49 10.68 -1.09
C GLN A 140 -16.40 10.64 -2.34
N GLY A 141 -16.03 9.86 -3.36
CA GLY A 141 -16.74 9.79 -4.63
C GLY A 141 -16.41 10.96 -5.56
N GLY A 142 -17.07 11.02 -6.72
CA GLY A 142 -16.84 12.03 -7.75
C GLY A 142 -15.88 11.60 -8.85
N ALA A 143 -15.13 10.53 -8.63
CA ALA A 143 -14.48 9.75 -9.68
C ALA A 143 -14.42 8.29 -9.25
N LYS A 144 -14.29 7.37 -10.22
CA LYS A 144 -14.14 5.93 -9.97
C LYS A 144 -13.01 5.33 -10.78
N ILE A 145 -12.15 4.57 -10.12
CA ILE A 145 -11.15 3.70 -10.74
C ILE A 145 -11.85 2.43 -11.19
N ILE A 146 -12.12 2.35 -12.48
CA ILE A 146 -12.97 1.31 -13.09
C ILE A 146 -12.18 0.19 -13.77
N ASP A 147 -10.89 0.40 -13.99
CA ASP A 147 -10.03 -0.60 -14.64
C ASP A 147 -8.55 -0.38 -14.31
N TYR A 148 -7.73 -1.40 -14.51
CA TYR A 148 -6.29 -1.29 -14.51
C TYR A 148 -5.66 -2.23 -15.52
N HIS A 149 -4.45 -1.89 -15.95
CA HIS A 149 -3.64 -2.74 -16.82
C HIS A 149 -2.19 -2.76 -16.34
N ILE A 150 -1.55 -3.92 -16.41
CA ILE A 150 -0.13 -4.07 -16.07
C ILE A 150 0.55 -4.70 -17.27
N GLN A 151 1.59 -4.06 -17.78
CA GLN A 151 2.39 -4.60 -18.87
C GLN A 151 3.88 -4.52 -18.55
N SER A 152 4.62 -5.56 -18.92
CA SER A 152 6.08 -5.59 -18.76
C SER A 152 6.71 -6.29 -19.96
N ALA A 153 7.71 -5.66 -20.58
CA ALA A 153 8.35 -6.14 -21.83
C ALA A 153 7.34 -6.55 -22.93
N GLY A 154 6.25 -5.80 -23.08
CA GLY A 154 5.21 -6.06 -24.09
C GLY A 154 4.29 -7.24 -23.78
N VAL A 155 4.40 -7.85 -22.60
CA VAL A 155 3.49 -8.88 -22.11
C VAL A 155 2.44 -8.25 -21.21
N ASP A 156 1.18 -8.54 -21.49
CA ASP A 156 0.03 -8.10 -20.71
C ASP A 156 -0.23 -9.02 -19.54
N PHE A 157 -0.45 -8.43 -18.37
CA PHE A 157 -0.64 -9.12 -17.11
C PHE A 157 0.32 -10.31 -16.94
N PRO A 158 1.65 -10.06 -17.00
CA PRO A 158 2.61 -11.13 -16.84
C PRO A 158 2.39 -11.80 -15.47
N PRO A 159 2.47 -13.14 -15.38
CA PRO A 159 2.19 -13.85 -14.13
C PRO A 159 3.18 -13.51 -13.01
N SER A 160 4.38 -13.06 -13.39
CA SER A 160 5.34 -12.42 -12.51
C SER A 160 6.05 -11.26 -13.20
N LEU A 161 6.52 -10.31 -12.41
CA LEU A 161 7.35 -9.19 -12.83
C LEU A 161 8.82 -9.58 -12.62
N THR A 162 9.62 -9.46 -13.67
CA THR A 162 11.07 -9.67 -13.53
C THR A 162 11.68 -8.49 -12.78
N GLY A 163 12.48 -8.79 -11.75
CA GLY A 163 13.20 -7.75 -11.03
C GLY A 163 14.07 -6.89 -11.96
N ASN A 164 14.12 -5.59 -11.69
CA ASN A 164 14.79 -4.55 -12.48
C ASN A 164 14.22 -4.28 -13.87
N GLN A 165 13.16 -4.97 -14.28
CA GLN A 165 12.52 -4.74 -15.57
C GLN A 165 11.54 -3.57 -15.49
N GLN A 166 11.55 -2.73 -16.53
CA GLN A 166 10.59 -1.65 -16.68
C GLN A 166 9.17 -2.24 -16.81
N THR A 167 8.27 -1.77 -15.94
CA THR A 167 6.87 -2.20 -15.92
C THR A 167 5.98 -0.97 -15.91
N ASP A 168 4.92 -1.01 -16.71
CA ASP A 168 3.91 0.02 -16.77
C ASP A 168 2.68 -0.43 -15.95
N PHE A 169 2.24 0.46 -15.06
CA PHE A 169 1.05 0.32 -14.23
C PHE A 169 0.04 1.37 -14.67
N LEU A 170 -1.07 0.93 -15.27
CA LEU A 170 -2.10 1.79 -15.81
C LEU A 170 -3.38 1.70 -14.97
N MET A 171 -4.08 2.81 -14.80
CA MET A 171 -5.40 2.87 -14.16
C MET A 171 -6.38 3.69 -15.02
N LYS A 172 -7.61 3.19 -15.21
CA LYS A 172 -8.70 3.93 -15.88
C LYS A 172 -9.57 4.58 -14.83
N VAL A 173 -9.87 5.84 -15.04
CA VAL A 173 -10.75 6.61 -14.17
C VAL A 173 -11.85 7.26 -14.98
N VAL A 174 -13.09 7.12 -14.52
CA VAL A 174 -14.23 7.93 -14.99
C VAL A 174 -14.52 9.03 -13.96
N PHE A 175 -14.76 10.25 -14.43
CA PHE A 175 -15.00 11.42 -13.58
C PHE A 175 -16.47 11.85 -13.66
N GLU A 176 -17.09 12.06 -12.50
CA GLU A 176 -18.53 12.39 -12.38
C GLU A 176 -18.78 13.90 -12.26
N TYR A 177 -17.71 14.67 -12.02
CA TYR A 177 -17.70 16.13 -11.89
C TYR A 177 -16.50 16.74 -12.61
N ASP A 178 -16.56 18.05 -12.83
CA ASP A 178 -15.41 18.83 -13.31
C ASP A 178 -14.39 18.97 -12.17
N PHE A 179 -13.11 18.79 -12.48
CA PHE A 179 -12.02 19.04 -11.54
C PHE A 179 -10.88 19.78 -12.23
N ASP A 180 -10.43 20.89 -11.64
CA ASP A 180 -9.33 21.69 -12.17
C ASP A 180 -7.97 20.99 -12.03
N CYS A 181 -7.83 20.12 -11.03
CA CYS A 181 -6.61 19.38 -10.76
C CYS A 181 -6.94 17.99 -10.18
N VAL A 182 -6.58 16.94 -10.92
CA VAL A 182 -6.65 15.55 -10.48
C VAL A 182 -5.26 14.94 -10.37
N VAL A 183 -5.10 14.06 -9.39
CA VAL A 183 -3.82 13.51 -8.95
C VAL A 183 -3.96 11.99 -8.77
N PRO A 184 -3.70 11.19 -9.81
CA PRO A 184 -3.57 9.75 -9.67
C PRO A 184 -2.33 9.40 -8.86
N GLY A 185 -2.34 8.24 -8.18
CA GLY A 185 -1.20 7.75 -7.43
C GLY A 185 -1.16 6.24 -7.26
N ILE A 186 0.03 5.77 -6.91
CA ILE A 186 0.32 4.35 -6.66
C ILE A 186 1.02 4.17 -5.32
N LEU A 187 0.82 3.00 -4.72
CA LEU A 187 1.50 2.57 -3.51
C LEU A 187 1.84 1.08 -3.60
N ILE A 188 3.10 0.75 -3.31
CA ILE A 188 3.63 -0.61 -3.21
C ILE A 188 4.01 -0.91 -1.76
N LYS A 189 3.50 -2.02 -1.23
CA LYS A 189 3.83 -2.56 0.11
C LYS A 189 4.29 -4.02 0.03
N THR A 190 4.94 -4.51 1.08
CA THR A 190 5.07 -5.96 1.30
C THR A 190 3.74 -6.55 1.78
N LEU A 191 3.60 -7.89 1.72
CA LEU A 191 2.44 -8.58 2.32
C LEU A 191 2.25 -8.30 3.82
N ASP A 192 3.35 -8.10 4.55
CA ASP A 192 3.35 -7.76 5.98
C ASP A 192 2.97 -6.28 6.25
N GLY A 193 2.69 -5.49 5.21
CA GLY A 193 2.25 -4.09 5.34
C GLY A 193 3.39 -3.07 5.43
N LEU A 194 4.64 -3.45 5.16
CA LEU A 194 5.74 -2.49 5.08
C LEU A 194 5.57 -1.59 3.86
N PHE A 195 5.51 -0.28 4.07
CA PHE A 195 5.45 0.73 3.01
C PHE A 195 6.81 0.80 2.28
N LEU A 196 6.85 0.41 1.01
CA LEU A 196 8.10 0.40 0.22
C LEU A 196 8.22 1.66 -0.63
N TYR A 197 7.18 1.98 -1.39
CA TYR A 197 7.19 3.09 -2.32
C TYR A 197 5.78 3.61 -2.54
N GLY A 198 5.62 4.94 -2.55
CA GLY A 198 4.39 5.59 -2.96
C GLY A 198 4.72 6.86 -3.72
N THR A 199 3.96 7.12 -4.78
CA THR A 199 4.07 8.35 -5.56
C THR A 199 2.73 8.74 -6.15
N ASN A 200 2.66 9.93 -6.72
CA ASN A 200 1.51 10.42 -7.45
C ASN A 200 1.97 11.26 -8.65
N SER A 201 1.04 11.69 -9.50
CA SER A 201 1.39 12.48 -10.70
C SER A 201 2.19 13.74 -10.35
N PHE A 202 1.84 14.44 -9.26
CA PHE A 202 2.55 15.64 -8.82
C PHE A 202 4.01 15.34 -8.44
N LEU A 203 4.25 14.32 -7.61
CA LEU A 203 5.60 13.94 -7.17
C LEU A 203 6.43 13.34 -8.32
N ALA A 204 5.86 12.41 -9.09
CA ALA A 204 6.56 11.70 -10.16
C ALA A 204 6.92 12.62 -11.34
N SER A 205 6.15 13.68 -11.58
CA SER A 205 6.44 14.66 -12.62
C SER A 205 7.26 15.86 -12.15
N GLU A 206 7.72 15.86 -10.90
CA GLU A 206 8.41 17.00 -10.27
C GLU A 206 7.57 18.28 -10.31
N GLY A 207 6.26 18.16 -10.11
CA GLY A 207 5.29 19.26 -10.06
C GLY A 207 4.89 19.83 -11.42
N ARG A 208 5.26 19.18 -12.53
CA ARG A 208 4.94 19.67 -13.89
C ARG A 208 3.53 19.32 -14.34
N GLU A 209 2.97 18.21 -13.86
CA GLU A 209 1.65 17.77 -14.28
C GLU A 209 0.55 18.46 -13.47
N ASN A 210 -0.30 19.20 -14.17
CA ASN A 210 -1.58 19.68 -13.66
C ASN A 210 -2.68 19.19 -14.60
N ILE A 211 -3.52 18.27 -14.14
CA ILE A 211 -4.46 17.55 -14.98
C ILE A 211 -5.86 18.02 -14.67
N SER A 212 -6.51 18.71 -15.61
CA SER A 212 -7.93 19.04 -15.52
C SER A 212 -8.79 18.03 -16.28
N VAL A 213 -10.02 17.83 -15.79
CA VAL A 213 -11.01 16.93 -16.35
C VAL A 213 -12.39 17.57 -16.30
N SER A 214 -13.24 17.22 -17.26
CA SER A 214 -14.66 17.58 -17.26
C SER A 214 -15.50 16.38 -16.83
N ARG A 215 -16.72 16.64 -16.38
CA ARG A 215 -17.72 15.64 -16.06
C ARG A 215 -17.96 14.72 -17.26
N GLY A 216 -17.89 13.42 -16.99
CA GLY A 216 -18.03 12.36 -17.99
C GLY A 216 -16.71 11.96 -18.65
N ASP A 217 -15.60 12.67 -18.39
CA ASP A 217 -14.30 12.29 -18.92
C ASP A 217 -13.89 10.91 -18.41
N VAL A 218 -13.30 10.13 -19.32
CA VAL A 218 -12.58 8.90 -19.01
C VAL A 218 -11.11 9.13 -19.32
N ARG A 219 -10.23 8.86 -18.36
CA ARG A 219 -8.78 9.03 -18.51
C ARG A 219 -8.05 7.77 -18.10
N VAL A 220 -6.92 7.51 -18.76
CA VAL A 220 -5.97 6.47 -18.37
C VAL A 220 -4.70 7.14 -17.89
N PHE A 221 -4.25 6.78 -16.69
CA PHE A 221 -3.01 7.26 -16.10
C PHE A 221 -2.00 6.13 -16.04
N LYS A 222 -0.74 6.42 -16.38
CA LYS A 222 0.32 5.43 -16.44
C LYS A 222 1.50 5.81 -15.54
N PHE A 223 1.93 4.87 -14.72
CA PHE A 223 3.17 4.93 -13.95
C PHE A 223 4.15 3.90 -14.51
N SER A 224 5.31 4.35 -14.96
CA SER A 224 6.35 3.49 -15.54
C SER A 224 7.55 3.48 -14.60
N LEU A 225 7.89 2.32 -14.04
CA LEU A 225 9.03 2.18 -13.13
C LEU A 225 9.75 0.83 -13.33
N PRO A 226 11.08 0.77 -13.08
CA PRO A 226 11.77 -0.50 -12.95
C PRO A 226 11.36 -1.15 -11.63
N VAL A 227 10.93 -2.41 -11.66
CA VAL A 227 10.54 -3.14 -10.44
C VAL A 227 11.81 -3.64 -9.75
N ASP A 228 12.55 -2.72 -9.12
CA ASP A 228 13.81 -2.95 -8.42
C ASP A 228 13.61 -3.61 -7.04
N LEU A 229 12.80 -4.66 -7.02
CA LEU A 229 12.44 -5.44 -5.84
C LEU A 229 13.05 -6.83 -5.91
N ASN A 230 13.24 -7.45 -4.74
CA ASN A 230 13.66 -8.84 -4.63
C ASN A 230 12.53 -9.80 -5.03
N SER A 231 12.83 -11.10 -5.13
CA SER A 231 11.79 -12.11 -5.34
C SER A 231 10.79 -12.12 -4.18
N GLY A 232 9.50 -12.20 -4.48
CA GLY A 232 8.44 -12.26 -3.47
C GLY A 232 7.13 -11.62 -3.91
N ASP A 233 6.19 -11.56 -2.97
CA ASP A 233 4.85 -11.04 -3.18
C ASP A 233 4.70 -9.63 -2.58
N TYR A 234 4.08 -8.76 -3.35
CA TYR A 234 3.87 -7.35 -3.03
C TYR A 234 2.42 -6.95 -3.25
N LEU A 235 2.01 -5.87 -2.59
CA LEU A 235 0.67 -5.31 -2.69
C LEU A 235 0.75 -3.97 -3.39
N LEU A 236 0.00 -3.83 -4.48
CA LEU A 236 -0.17 -2.58 -5.22
C LEU A 236 -1.53 -1.96 -4.89
N SER A 237 -1.54 -0.64 -4.76
CA SER A 237 -2.74 0.18 -4.62
C SER A 237 -2.76 1.25 -5.70
N PHE A 238 -3.95 1.56 -6.20
CA PHE A 238 -4.20 2.75 -7.01
C PHE A 238 -5.09 3.73 -6.23
N GLY A 239 -4.90 5.02 -6.47
CA GLY A 239 -5.78 6.05 -5.92
C GLY A 239 -5.91 7.23 -6.86
N ILE A 240 -7.07 7.88 -6.84
CA ILE A 240 -7.31 9.14 -7.51
C ILE A 240 -7.82 10.16 -6.49
N SER A 241 -7.29 11.37 -6.58
CA SER A 241 -7.68 12.50 -5.73
C SER A 241 -7.81 13.76 -6.58
N ALA A 242 -8.49 14.77 -6.08
CA ALA A 242 -8.58 16.07 -6.72
C ALA A 242 -8.36 17.19 -5.71
N GLY A 243 -7.89 18.33 -6.18
CA GLY A 243 -7.58 19.49 -5.33
C GLY A 243 -6.16 20.01 -5.54
N ASN A 244 -5.64 20.75 -4.55
CA ASN A 244 -4.30 21.27 -4.57
C ASN A 244 -3.32 20.28 -3.89
N PRO A 245 -2.36 19.69 -4.63
CA PRO A 245 -1.43 18.69 -4.11
C PRO A 245 -0.61 19.11 -2.89
N GLN A 246 -0.44 20.41 -2.66
CA GLN A 246 0.39 20.97 -1.59
C GLN A 246 -0.40 21.37 -0.35
N THR A 247 -1.72 21.59 -0.46
CA THR A 247 -2.52 22.15 0.63
C THR A 247 -3.73 21.31 0.99
N ASP A 248 -4.53 20.92 0.00
CA ASP A 248 -5.81 20.28 0.23
C ASP A 248 -6.15 19.34 -0.92
N MET A 249 -6.21 18.05 -0.61
CA MET A 249 -6.47 16.98 -1.57
C MET A 249 -7.65 16.15 -1.07
N THR A 250 -8.69 16.09 -1.88
CA THR A 250 -9.86 15.26 -1.64
C THR A 250 -9.64 13.88 -2.28
N PRO A 251 -9.61 12.79 -1.50
CA PRO A 251 -9.54 11.43 -2.04
C PRO A 251 -10.89 11.06 -2.68
N LEU A 252 -10.91 10.84 -3.99
CA LEU A 252 -12.15 10.53 -4.72
C LEU A 252 -12.44 9.02 -4.70
N ASP A 253 -11.45 8.20 -5.07
CA ASP A 253 -11.50 6.73 -5.01
C ASP A 253 -10.09 6.16 -4.77
N ARG A 254 -9.95 5.34 -3.73
CA ARG A 254 -8.71 4.70 -3.29
C ARG A 254 -8.96 3.20 -3.19
N ARG A 255 -8.20 2.41 -3.94
CA ARG A 255 -8.27 0.94 -3.92
C ARG A 255 -7.00 0.40 -3.29
N TYR A 256 -6.97 0.34 -1.95
CA TYR A 256 -5.77 -0.07 -1.20
C TYR A 256 -5.56 -1.58 -1.19
N ASP A 257 -4.30 -1.96 -1.35
CA ASP A 257 -3.79 -3.33 -1.35
C ASP A 257 -4.61 -4.27 -2.27
N SER A 258 -5.10 -3.71 -3.38
CA SER A 258 -6.12 -4.28 -4.25
C SER A 258 -5.56 -5.20 -5.32
N ILE A 259 -4.24 -5.19 -5.55
CA ILE A 259 -3.56 -6.02 -6.54
C ILE A 259 -2.37 -6.72 -5.88
N ILE A 260 -2.22 -8.03 -6.10
CA ILE A 260 -1.00 -8.77 -5.77
C ILE A 260 -0.04 -8.73 -6.96
N LEU A 261 1.23 -8.44 -6.66
CA LEU A 261 2.33 -8.51 -7.62
C LEU A 261 3.27 -9.63 -7.20
N HIS A 262 3.57 -10.55 -8.11
CA HIS A 262 4.61 -11.56 -7.93
C HIS A 262 5.88 -11.07 -8.60
N VAL A 263 6.99 -10.97 -7.88
CA VAL A 263 8.29 -10.57 -8.45
C VAL A 263 9.23 -11.77 -8.43
N THR A 264 9.95 -11.96 -9.54
CA THR A 264 10.93 -13.04 -9.71
C THR A 264 12.28 -12.50 -10.16
N LYS A 265 13.37 -13.00 -9.57
CA LYS A 265 14.75 -12.75 -10.00
C LYS A 265 15.50 -14.06 -10.23
N SER A 266 16.54 -13.99 -11.06
CA SER A 266 17.45 -15.12 -11.29
C SER A 266 18.46 -15.31 -10.15
N MET A 267 18.90 -14.20 -9.53
CA MET A 267 19.69 -14.20 -8.30
C MET A 267 19.09 -13.20 -7.32
N ASP A 268 18.75 -13.69 -6.13
CA ASP A 268 18.30 -12.85 -5.04
C ASP A 268 19.47 -12.08 -4.43
N PHE A 269 19.18 -10.90 -3.89
CA PHE A 269 20.11 -10.11 -3.09
C PHE A 269 19.62 -10.04 -1.65
N TRP A 270 20.40 -9.42 -0.77
CA TRP A 270 20.03 -9.24 0.63
C TRP A 270 19.15 -8.00 0.79
N GLY A 271 17.94 -8.17 1.33
CA GLY A 271 16.97 -7.09 1.53
C GLY A 271 15.82 -7.13 0.52
N VAL A 272 15.12 -6.00 0.38
CA VAL A 272 13.89 -5.90 -0.42
C VAL A 272 14.08 -5.06 -1.68
N ILE A 273 14.95 -4.04 -1.65
CA ILE A 273 15.18 -3.10 -2.76
C ILE A 273 16.58 -3.30 -3.34
N ASP A 274 16.67 -3.38 -4.66
CA ASP A 274 17.91 -3.48 -5.40
C ASP A 274 18.51 -2.10 -5.69
N LEU A 275 19.53 -1.72 -4.93
CA LEU A 275 20.22 -0.42 -5.11
C LEU A 275 21.22 -0.40 -6.28
N LYS A 276 21.40 -1.53 -6.99
CA LYS A 276 22.26 -1.63 -8.18
C LYS A 276 23.70 -1.16 -7.96
N SER A 277 24.31 -1.53 -6.83
CA SER A 277 25.70 -1.19 -6.53
C SER A 277 26.65 -1.73 -7.60
N SER A 278 27.62 -0.92 -8.01
CA SER A 278 28.83 -1.42 -8.67
C SER A 278 29.87 -1.87 -7.64
N PHE A 279 30.87 -2.65 -8.07
CA PHE A 279 31.98 -3.08 -7.24
C PHE A 279 33.28 -3.00 -8.03
N THR A 280 34.31 -2.40 -7.42
CA THR A 280 35.65 -2.27 -7.99
C THR A 280 36.67 -2.61 -6.91
N SER A 281 37.66 -3.46 -7.22
CA SER A 281 38.79 -3.77 -6.33
C SER A 281 40.08 -3.15 -6.86
N TYR A 282 40.86 -2.54 -5.97
CA TYR A 282 42.20 -2.04 -6.29
C TYR A 282 43.25 -3.03 -5.76
N GLN A 283 44.27 -3.30 -6.57
CA GLN A 283 45.47 -4.06 -6.17
C GLN A 283 46.58 -3.09 -5.74
#